data_AF-A0A7I8EDY2-F1
#
_entry.id   AF-A0A7I8EDY2-F1
#
_cell.length_a   1.000
_cell.length_b   1.000
_cell.length_c   1.000
_cell.angle_alpha   90.00
_cell.angle_beta   90.00
_cell.angle_gamma   90.00
#
_symmetry.space_group_name_H-M   'P 1'
#
loop_
_entity.id
_entity.type
_entity.pdbx_description
1 polymer ?
#
loop_
_entity_poly.entity_id
_entity_poly.type
_entity_poly.pdbx_seq_one_letter_code
_entity_poly.pdbx_strand_id
1 'polypeptide(L)'
;MTDWTIWQALEEWRSRRRELEPVFAHAGIAPELETYANRILVDLKRQPPTPPLVSGDKQRDEEERMRYNAAFVRYYDESLFKADALVRMPWVPEAAPIGAAVSAEVARLRAALVAAPGKAPDFADLEALLGHYLRLDHPQLTIAPELLAERRRLLAEIAGWPLLVQRAAAQPFSEDVPPLASDAFHRLYQQQLDLYLATPWLHCKVVSQWYATLALDAMLVRKKREAGDDAWIASTFKARWPSLSVWLPQLEMADQLWYLLLILVAVVALFGERWLLALPLILWLNLSVGAHRRQRRRVERRRDELVARAQTLKKVRDRFAAGMSSPDKLAQQLRQLDPGDEGFDASFYALLRLQSH
;
A
#
# COMPACT_ATOMS: atom_id res chain seq x y z
N MET A 1 -11.35 -18.47 -16.53
CA MET A 1 -10.78 -17.90 -15.29
C MET A 1 -9.98 -16.69 -15.73
N THR A 2 -10.31 -15.49 -15.27
CA THR A 2 -9.71 -14.25 -15.78
C THR A 2 -8.27 -14.12 -15.31
N ASP A 3 -7.34 -14.14 -16.28
CA ASP A 3 -5.90 -13.86 -16.18
C ASP A 3 -5.62 -12.44 -15.71
N TRP A 4 -6.03 -12.12 -14.49
CA TRP A 4 -5.60 -10.91 -13.84
C TRP A 4 -4.19 -11.14 -13.32
N THR A 5 -3.25 -10.38 -13.85
CA THR A 5 -1.88 -10.36 -13.35
C THR A 5 -1.74 -9.16 -12.43
N ILE A 6 -1.08 -9.35 -11.28
CA ILE A 6 -0.74 -8.28 -10.33
C ILE A 6 -0.09 -7.09 -11.07
N TRP A 7 0.67 -7.38 -12.11
CA TRP A 7 1.28 -6.41 -13.02
C TRP A 7 0.28 -5.49 -13.72
N GLN A 8 -0.84 -6.00 -14.22
CA GLN A 8 -1.87 -5.16 -14.84
C GLN A 8 -2.47 -4.17 -13.83
N ALA A 9 -2.73 -4.62 -12.59
CA ALA A 9 -3.25 -3.74 -11.55
C ALA A 9 -2.23 -2.69 -11.12
N LEU A 10 -0.96 -3.09 -10.94
CA LEU A 10 0.13 -2.18 -10.63
C LEU A 10 0.29 -1.12 -11.73
N GLU A 11 0.21 -1.53 -13.00
CA GLU A 11 0.31 -0.63 -14.16
C GLU A 11 -0.88 0.33 -14.26
N GLU A 12 -2.10 -0.14 -14.00
CA GLU A 12 -3.30 0.71 -13.91
C GLU A 12 -3.13 1.77 -12.81
N TRP A 13 -2.62 1.39 -11.64
CA TRP A 13 -2.34 2.33 -10.57
C TRP A 13 -1.21 3.30 -10.91
N ARG A 14 -0.16 2.86 -11.59
CA ARG A 14 0.94 3.71 -12.08
C ARG A 14 0.39 4.84 -12.95
N SER A 15 -0.47 4.52 -13.91
CA SER A 15 -1.10 5.53 -14.79
C SER A 15 -1.94 6.58 -14.05
N ARG A 16 -2.50 6.22 -12.88
CA ARG A 16 -3.35 7.11 -12.07
C ARG A 16 -2.56 7.89 -11.01
N ARG A 17 -1.41 7.38 -10.58
CA ARG A 17 -0.62 7.91 -9.46
C ARG A 17 0.86 7.98 -9.82
N ARG A 18 1.31 9.17 -10.19
CA ARG A 18 2.73 9.45 -10.51
C ARG A 18 3.71 9.14 -9.38
N GLU A 19 3.23 9.08 -8.13
CA GLU A 19 4.02 8.69 -6.95
C GLU A 19 4.60 7.26 -7.05
N LEU A 20 4.07 6.42 -7.95
CA LEU A 20 4.60 5.08 -8.23
C LEU A 20 5.73 5.09 -9.27
N GLU A 21 5.91 6.17 -10.05
CA GLU A 21 6.94 6.25 -11.10
C GLU A 21 8.36 5.96 -10.59
N PRO A 22 8.82 6.51 -9.45
CA PRO A 22 10.17 6.22 -8.95
C PRO A 22 10.35 4.74 -8.60
N VAL A 23 9.32 4.09 -8.08
CA VAL A 23 9.37 2.69 -7.67
C VAL A 23 9.49 1.77 -8.89
N PHE A 24 8.71 2.05 -9.95
CA PHE A 24 8.81 1.32 -11.23
C PHE A 24 10.15 1.58 -11.94
N ALA A 25 10.64 2.82 -11.87
CA ALA A 25 11.93 3.19 -12.43
C ALA A 25 13.09 2.41 -11.78
N HIS A 26 13.07 2.20 -10.46
CA HIS A 26 14.06 1.35 -9.78
C HIS A 26 14.03 -0.11 -10.24
N ALA A 27 12.87 -0.62 -10.66
CA ALA A 27 12.68 -1.93 -11.26
C ALA A 27 13.01 -1.98 -12.77
N GLY A 28 13.50 -0.88 -13.34
CA GLY A 28 13.85 -0.76 -14.76
C GLY A 28 12.63 -0.75 -15.67
N ILE A 29 11.53 -0.11 -15.25
CA ILE A 29 10.30 0.05 -16.02
C ILE A 29 9.98 1.56 -16.12
N ALA A 30 10.35 2.21 -17.23
CA ALA A 30 9.94 3.59 -17.53
C ALA A 30 9.76 3.80 -19.04
N PRO A 31 8.59 3.50 -19.60
CA PRO A 31 8.30 3.75 -21.03
C PRO A 31 8.36 5.24 -21.39
N GLU A 32 8.22 6.13 -20.40
CA GLU A 32 8.33 7.57 -20.61
C GLU A 32 9.74 8.00 -20.98
N LEU A 33 10.78 7.39 -20.38
CA LEU A 33 12.18 7.71 -20.69
C LEU A 33 12.51 7.41 -22.16
N GLU A 34 12.02 6.29 -22.69
CA GLU A 34 12.19 5.94 -24.10
C GLU A 34 11.53 6.99 -25.01
N THR A 35 10.33 7.43 -24.66
CA THR A 35 9.63 8.50 -25.40
C THR A 35 10.40 9.82 -25.38
N TYR A 36 10.93 10.22 -24.22
CA TYR A 36 11.73 11.43 -24.09
C TYR A 36 13.04 11.35 -24.87
N ALA A 37 13.77 10.23 -24.77
CA ALA A 37 15.00 10.01 -25.50
C ALA A 37 14.77 10.04 -27.02
N ASN A 38 13.75 9.35 -27.51
CA ASN A 38 13.39 9.38 -28.94
C ASN A 38 13.10 10.80 -29.43
N ARG A 39 12.40 11.61 -28.62
CA ARG A 39 12.14 13.02 -28.95
C ARG A 39 13.43 13.84 -29.01
N ILE A 40 14.35 13.63 -28.07
CA ILE A 40 15.66 14.30 -28.05
C ILE A 40 16.46 13.94 -29.31
N LEU A 41 16.52 12.66 -29.66
CA LEU A 41 17.24 12.19 -30.86
C LEU A 41 16.64 12.76 -32.15
N VAL A 42 15.31 12.84 -32.23
CA VAL A 42 14.63 13.50 -33.36
C VAL A 42 14.98 14.97 -33.41
N ASP A 43 14.92 15.69 -32.29
CA ASP A 43 15.23 17.13 -32.23
C ASP A 43 16.69 17.41 -32.60
N LEU A 44 17.65 16.53 -32.23
CA LEU A 44 19.05 16.64 -32.61
C LEU A 44 19.31 16.44 -34.12
N LYS A 45 18.50 15.59 -34.78
CA LYS A 45 18.60 15.30 -36.22
C LYS A 45 17.87 16.31 -37.10
N ARG A 46 17.10 17.24 -36.53
CA ARG A 46 16.40 18.26 -37.31
C ARG A 46 17.38 19.27 -37.91
N GLN A 47 17.00 19.83 -39.05
CA GLN A 47 17.81 20.82 -39.74
C GLN A 47 17.94 22.08 -38.87
N PRO A 48 19.16 22.61 -38.69
CA PRO A 48 19.37 23.86 -37.99
C PRO A 48 18.76 25.04 -38.79
N PRO A 49 18.66 26.22 -38.19
CA PRO A 49 18.24 27.42 -38.91
C PRO A 49 19.06 27.62 -40.19
N THR A 50 18.42 28.13 -41.25
CA THR A 50 19.07 28.43 -42.52
C THR A 50 20.05 29.59 -42.32
N PRO A 51 21.29 29.50 -42.83
CA PRO A 51 22.23 30.62 -42.78
C PRO A 51 21.71 31.84 -43.55
N PRO A 52 22.01 33.07 -43.10
CA PRO A 52 21.58 34.29 -43.78
C PRO A 52 22.20 34.40 -45.17
N LEU A 53 21.44 34.98 -46.11
CA LEU A 53 21.95 35.30 -47.46
C LEU A 53 22.92 36.48 -47.39
N VAL A 54 23.99 36.43 -48.17
CA VAL A 54 25.00 37.48 -48.25
C VAL A 54 24.41 38.68 -49.00
N SER A 55 24.31 39.83 -48.34
CA SER A 55 23.73 41.05 -48.91
C SER A 55 24.75 41.92 -49.65
N GLY A 56 26.05 41.68 -49.41
CA GLY A 56 27.16 42.44 -50.00
C GLY A 56 27.60 43.64 -49.16
N ASP A 57 26.85 43.97 -48.10
CA ASP A 57 27.23 44.93 -47.08
C ASP A 57 27.98 44.22 -45.94
N LYS A 58 29.28 44.48 -45.83
CA LYS A 58 30.17 43.79 -44.88
C LYS A 58 29.72 43.91 -43.42
N GLN A 59 29.28 45.09 -42.99
CA GLN A 59 28.89 45.31 -41.59
C GLN A 59 27.60 44.57 -41.25
N ARG A 60 26.62 44.67 -42.16
CA ARG A 60 25.33 43.98 -42.01
C ARG A 60 25.47 42.46 -42.06
N ASP A 61 26.31 41.96 -42.97
CA ASP A 61 26.55 40.52 -43.11
C ASP A 61 27.27 39.94 -41.87
N GLU A 62 28.17 40.70 -41.22
CA GLU A 62 28.80 40.30 -39.96
C GLU A 62 27.79 40.26 -38.78
N GLU A 63 26.94 41.27 -38.64
CA GLU A 63 25.90 41.28 -37.60
C GLU A 63 24.90 40.14 -37.74
N GLU A 64 24.40 39.90 -38.95
CA GLU A 64 23.46 38.80 -39.23
C GLU A 64 24.12 37.44 -39.02
N ARG A 65 25.40 37.29 -39.34
CA ARG A 65 26.16 36.07 -39.05
C ARG A 65 26.35 35.84 -37.55
N MET A 66 26.58 36.89 -36.76
CA MET A 66 26.64 36.78 -35.30
C MET A 66 25.29 36.39 -34.68
N ARG A 67 24.19 36.99 -35.17
CA ARG A 67 22.82 36.62 -34.76
C ARG A 67 22.50 35.17 -35.12
N TYR A 68 22.88 34.75 -36.33
CA TYR A 68 22.75 33.37 -36.78
C TYR A 68 23.52 32.40 -35.86
N ASN A 69 24.79 32.68 -35.59
CA ASN A 69 25.63 31.85 -34.72
C ASN A 69 25.00 31.68 -33.32
N ALA A 70 24.49 32.76 -32.73
CA ALA A 70 23.80 32.69 -31.44
C ALA A 70 22.51 31.86 -31.50
N ALA A 71 21.69 32.02 -32.54
CA ALA A 71 20.48 31.24 -32.74
C ALA A 71 20.78 29.75 -32.99
N PHE A 72 21.85 29.46 -33.75
CA PHE A 72 22.33 28.11 -34.03
C PHE A 72 22.74 27.36 -32.76
N VAL A 73 23.54 28.01 -31.89
CA VAL A 73 23.95 27.41 -30.61
C VAL A 73 22.74 27.17 -29.72
N ARG A 74 21.84 28.15 -29.61
CA ARG A 74 20.61 28.03 -28.80
C ARG A 74 19.68 26.91 -29.28
N TYR A 75 19.60 26.69 -30.59
CA TYR A 75 18.80 25.63 -31.19
C TYR A 75 19.20 24.24 -30.66
N TYR A 76 20.50 23.94 -30.67
CA TYR A 76 20.99 22.65 -30.18
C TYR A 76 21.06 22.57 -28.65
N ASP A 77 21.33 23.70 -27.97
CA ASP A 77 21.40 23.72 -26.50
C ASP A 77 20.07 23.31 -25.85
N GLU A 78 18.92 23.59 -26.46
CA GLU A 78 17.62 23.13 -25.95
C GLU A 78 17.55 21.59 -25.89
N SER A 79 18.00 20.90 -26.94
CA SER A 79 18.01 19.44 -27.02
C SER A 79 19.05 18.82 -26.08
N LEU A 80 20.22 19.44 -25.97
CA LEU A 80 21.27 19.05 -25.03
C LEU A 80 20.85 19.25 -23.57
N PHE A 81 20.09 20.32 -23.28
CA PHE A 81 19.48 20.54 -21.98
C PHE A 81 18.45 19.45 -21.65
N LYS A 82 17.61 19.05 -22.62
CA LYS A 82 16.67 17.93 -22.44
C LYS A 82 17.40 16.61 -22.18
N ALA A 83 18.54 16.35 -22.82
CA ALA A 83 19.38 15.18 -22.56
C ALA A 83 19.92 15.17 -21.12
N ASP A 84 20.43 16.30 -20.62
CA ASP A 84 20.88 16.40 -19.23
C ASP A 84 19.72 16.30 -18.23
N ALA A 85 18.54 16.82 -18.58
CA ALA A 85 17.33 16.68 -17.77
C ALA A 85 16.84 15.23 -17.69
N LEU A 86 16.96 14.45 -18.78
CA LEU A 86 16.59 13.03 -18.84
C LEU A 86 17.38 12.21 -17.81
N VAL A 87 18.70 12.43 -17.71
CA VAL A 87 19.58 11.70 -16.79
C VAL A 87 19.27 12.00 -15.32
N ARG A 88 18.64 13.15 -15.04
CA ARG A 88 18.23 13.55 -13.69
C ARG A 88 16.87 12.99 -13.27
N MET A 89 16.12 12.39 -14.20
CA MET A 89 14.85 11.75 -13.88
C MET A 89 15.08 10.50 -13.00
N PRO A 90 14.10 10.10 -12.16
CA PRO A 90 14.19 8.86 -11.41
C PRO A 90 14.44 7.69 -12.35
N TRP A 91 15.58 7.02 -12.19
CA TRP A 91 15.95 5.83 -12.94
C TRP A 91 16.68 4.84 -12.03
N VAL A 92 17.04 3.69 -12.60
CA VAL A 92 17.81 2.64 -11.93
C VAL A 92 19.12 3.25 -11.39
N PRO A 93 19.43 3.16 -10.08
CA PRO A 93 20.64 3.74 -9.50
C PRO A 93 21.93 3.26 -10.18
N GLU A 94 21.95 2.02 -10.64
CA GLU A 94 23.07 1.40 -11.35
C GLU A 94 23.36 2.06 -12.71
N ALA A 95 22.41 2.82 -13.27
CA ALA A 95 22.60 3.57 -14.50
C ALA A 95 23.35 4.90 -14.29
N ALA A 96 23.59 5.32 -13.04
CA ALA A 96 24.25 6.58 -12.73
C ALA A 96 25.62 6.78 -13.43
N PRO A 97 26.48 5.75 -13.58
CA PRO A 97 27.73 5.88 -14.32
C PRO A 97 27.51 6.16 -15.81
N ILE A 98 26.51 5.54 -16.43
CA ILE A 98 26.14 5.81 -17.84
C ILE A 98 25.58 7.22 -17.96
N GLY A 99 24.77 7.66 -16.98
CA GLY A 99 24.27 9.03 -16.89
C GLY A 99 25.39 10.07 -16.81
N ALA A 100 26.42 9.82 -16.00
CA ALA A 100 27.59 10.69 -15.92
C ALA A 100 28.35 10.79 -17.25
N ALA A 101 28.44 9.69 -18.00
CA ALA A 101 29.02 9.69 -19.35
C ALA A 101 28.18 10.54 -20.33
N VAL A 102 26.84 10.44 -20.26
CA VAL A 102 25.94 11.29 -21.04
C VAL A 102 26.13 12.77 -20.70
N SER A 103 26.18 13.16 -19.42
CA SER A 103 26.38 14.56 -19.04
C SER A 103 27.76 15.09 -19.46
N ALA A 104 28.80 14.26 -19.40
CA ALA A 104 30.14 14.62 -19.88
C ALA A 104 30.16 14.86 -21.40
N GLU A 105 29.47 14.00 -22.16
CA GLU A 105 29.36 14.13 -23.61
C GLU A 105 28.54 15.36 -24.01
N VAL A 106 27.45 15.65 -23.29
CA VAL A 106 26.67 16.88 -23.45
C VAL A 106 27.54 18.12 -23.23
N ALA A 107 28.39 18.12 -22.20
CA ALA A 107 29.31 19.23 -21.94
C ALA A 107 30.35 19.41 -23.07
N ARG A 108 30.89 18.30 -23.59
CA ARG A 108 31.81 18.29 -24.75
C ARG A 108 31.15 18.89 -25.99
N LEU A 109 29.91 18.48 -26.29
CA LEU A 109 29.14 18.97 -27.44
C LEU A 109 28.81 20.46 -27.30
N ARG A 110 28.45 20.93 -26.10
CA ARG A 110 28.26 22.36 -25.82
C ARG A 110 29.52 23.17 -26.09
N ALA A 111 30.69 22.70 -25.63
CA ALA A 111 31.96 23.35 -25.91
C ALA A 111 32.28 23.38 -27.42
N ALA A 112 32.01 22.29 -28.13
CA ALA A 112 32.21 22.21 -29.59
C ALA A 112 31.31 23.19 -30.36
N LEU A 113 30.04 23.33 -29.97
CA LEU A 113 29.09 24.27 -30.58
C LEU A 113 29.52 25.73 -30.40
N VAL A 114 30.06 26.07 -29.23
CA VAL A 114 30.57 27.43 -28.95
C VAL A 114 31.88 27.69 -29.71
N ALA A 115 32.74 26.69 -29.85
CA ALA A 115 34.01 26.83 -30.55
C ALA A 115 33.87 26.96 -32.07
N ALA A 116 32.86 26.31 -32.67
CA ALA A 116 32.63 26.31 -34.12
C ALA A 116 31.14 26.52 -34.47
N PRO A 117 30.59 27.73 -34.25
CA PRO A 117 29.19 28.01 -34.52
C PRO A 117 28.90 27.91 -36.03
N GLY A 118 27.75 27.30 -36.38
CA GLY A 118 27.32 27.08 -37.76
C GLY A 118 27.70 25.73 -38.36
N LYS A 119 28.50 24.91 -37.66
CA LYS A 119 28.77 23.51 -38.04
C LYS A 119 28.18 22.58 -36.98
N ALA A 120 27.28 21.69 -37.40
CA ALA A 120 26.72 20.70 -36.48
C ALA A 120 27.83 19.72 -36.04
N PRO A 121 28.00 19.47 -34.73
CA PRO A 121 28.90 18.44 -34.25
C PRO A 121 28.33 17.05 -34.55
N ASP A 122 29.17 16.02 -34.47
CA ASP A 122 28.70 14.64 -34.56
C ASP A 122 27.99 14.24 -33.25
N PHE A 123 26.75 13.78 -33.37
CA PHE A 123 25.90 13.35 -32.25
C PHE A 123 25.85 11.83 -32.08
N ALA A 124 26.58 11.05 -32.90
CA ALA A 124 26.52 9.59 -32.89
C ALA A 124 26.86 8.98 -31.52
N ASP A 125 27.88 9.52 -30.84
CA ASP A 125 28.30 9.05 -29.50
C ASP A 125 27.21 9.31 -28.45
N LEU A 126 26.58 10.49 -28.49
CA LEU A 126 25.46 10.82 -27.61
C LEU A 126 24.24 9.92 -27.87
N GLU A 127 23.95 9.61 -29.15
CA GLU A 127 22.88 8.69 -29.51
C GLU A 127 23.13 7.27 -28.98
N ALA A 128 24.35 6.77 -29.11
CA ALA A 128 24.75 5.48 -28.56
C ALA A 128 24.64 5.46 -27.03
N LEU A 129 25.15 6.49 -26.34
CA LEU A 129 25.09 6.59 -24.88
C LEU A 129 23.65 6.66 -24.36
N LEU A 130 22.77 7.42 -25.01
CA LEU A 130 21.34 7.47 -24.68
C LEU A 130 20.67 6.10 -24.89
N GLY A 131 21.00 5.40 -25.98
CA GLY A 131 20.53 4.04 -26.22
C GLY A 131 20.94 3.07 -25.12
N HIS A 132 22.22 3.11 -24.72
CA HIS A 132 22.75 2.29 -23.64
C HIS A 132 22.17 2.63 -22.26
N TYR A 133 21.89 3.90 -22.01
CA TYR A 133 21.26 4.36 -20.76
C TYR A 133 19.84 3.81 -20.58
N LEU A 134 19.06 3.73 -21.66
CA LEU A 134 17.70 3.19 -21.63
C LEU A 134 17.68 1.67 -21.52
N ARG A 135 18.55 0.98 -22.28
CA ARG A 135 18.62 -0.48 -22.33
C ARG A 135 19.40 -1.09 -21.18
N LEU A 136 20.14 -0.26 -20.44
CA LEU A 136 20.98 -0.67 -19.31
C LEU A 136 22.08 -1.68 -19.74
N ASP A 137 22.54 -1.58 -20.98
CA ASP A 137 23.38 -2.59 -21.67
C ASP A 137 24.77 -2.07 -22.06
N HIS A 138 25.31 -1.08 -21.32
CA HIS A 138 26.58 -0.46 -21.66
C HIS A 138 27.76 -1.46 -21.61
N PRO A 139 28.61 -1.53 -22.65
CA PRO A 139 29.65 -2.57 -22.78
C PRO A 139 30.72 -2.54 -21.70
N GLN A 140 30.97 -1.36 -21.10
CA GLN A 140 31.95 -1.18 -20.01
C GLN A 140 31.29 -1.07 -18.63
N LEU A 141 29.97 -0.89 -18.57
CA LEU A 141 29.22 -0.59 -17.35
C LEU A 141 27.99 -1.49 -17.31
N THR A 142 28.23 -2.80 -17.26
CA THR A 142 27.18 -3.80 -17.38
C THR A 142 26.43 -3.94 -16.07
N ILE A 143 25.10 -3.82 -16.14
CA ILE A 143 24.22 -4.06 -15.01
C ILE A 143 23.82 -5.53 -15.04
N ALA A 144 23.88 -6.22 -13.89
CA ALA A 144 23.48 -7.63 -13.82
C ALA A 144 21.98 -7.77 -14.14
N PRO A 145 21.59 -8.55 -15.17
CA PRO A 145 20.18 -8.68 -15.56
C PRO A 145 19.34 -9.35 -14.47
N GLU A 146 19.96 -10.19 -13.64
CA GLU A 146 19.33 -10.87 -12.50
C GLU A 146 18.82 -9.88 -11.45
N LEU A 147 19.53 -8.78 -11.23
CA LEU A 147 19.15 -7.72 -10.28
C LEU A 147 17.80 -7.08 -10.66
N LEU A 148 17.61 -6.78 -11.94
CA LEU A 148 16.36 -6.16 -12.42
C LEU A 148 15.20 -7.15 -12.36
N ALA A 149 15.45 -8.43 -12.68
CA ALA A 149 14.45 -9.48 -12.53
C ALA A 149 14.03 -9.64 -11.06
N GLU A 150 14.97 -9.62 -10.13
CA GLU A 150 14.72 -9.66 -8.69
C GLU A 150 13.91 -8.45 -8.23
N ARG A 151 14.27 -7.23 -8.63
CA ARG A 151 13.50 -6.01 -8.28
C ARG A 151 12.07 -6.05 -8.81
N ARG A 152 11.87 -6.51 -10.05
CA ARG A 152 10.52 -6.69 -10.61
C ARG A 152 9.72 -7.71 -9.81
N ARG A 153 10.35 -8.81 -9.41
CA ARG A 153 9.74 -9.82 -8.55
C ARG A 153 9.34 -9.22 -7.20
N LEU A 154 10.25 -8.53 -6.51
CA LEU A 154 9.98 -7.86 -5.23
C LEU A 154 8.87 -6.80 -5.35
N LEU A 155 8.82 -6.07 -6.47
CA LEU A 155 7.75 -5.11 -6.75
C LEU A 155 6.38 -5.79 -6.79
N ALA A 156 6.27 -6.91 -7.52
CA ALA A 156 5.03 -7.66 -7.61
C ALA A 156 4.66 -8.36 -6.29
N GLU A 157 5.63 -8.96 -5.62
CA GLU A 157 5.43 -9.71 -4.38
C GLU A 157 5.12 -8.81 -3.18
N ILE A 158 5.79 -7.67 -3.03
CA ILE A 158 5.65 -6.81 -1.85
C ILE A 158 4.64 -5.68 -2.12
N ALA A 159 4.83 -4.88 -3.18
CA ALA A 159 3.93 -3.75 -3.45
C ALA A 159 2.60 -4.19 -4.06
N GLY A 160 2.61 -5.32 -4.79
CA GLY A 160 1.41 -5.89 -5.40
C GLY A 160 0.54 -6.72 -4.47
N TRP A 161 1.08 -7.23 -3.34
CA TRP A 161 0.33 -8.08 -2.42
C TRP A 161 -0.93 -7.43 -1.84
N PRO A 162 -0.92 -6.15 -1.37
CA PRO A 162 -2.15 -5.50 -0.91
C PRO A 162 -3.26 -5.46 -1.97
N LEU A 163 -2.92 -5.31 -3.26
CA LEU A 163 -3.88 -5.32 -4.36
C LEU A 163 -4.47 -6.72 -4.58
N LEU A 164 -3.66 -7.76 -4.42
CA LEU A 164 -4.12 -9.15 -4.47
C LEU A 164 -5.12 -9.41 -3.34
N VAL A 165 -4.84 -8.96 -2.12
CA VAL A 165 -5.77 -9.14 -0.99
C VAL A 165 -7.08 -8.37 -1.20
N GLN A 166 -7.02 -7.13 -1.68
CA GLN A 166 -8.24 -6.36 -1.98
C GLN A 166 -9.11 -7.06 -3.04
N ARG A 167 -8.48 -7.66 -4.05
CA ARG A 167 -9.19 -8.44 -5.07
C ARG A 167 -9.77 -9.73 -4.52
N ALA A 168 -9.01 -10.48 -3.72
CA ALA A 168 -9.49 -11.69 -3.06
C ALA A 168 -10.69 -11.38 -2.14
N ALA A 169 -10.63 -10.27 -1.40
CA ALA A 169 -11.74 -9.81 -0.55
C ALA A 169 -13.00 -9.41 -1.33
N ALA A 170 -12.86 -8.99 -2.60
CA ALA A 170 -14.00 -8.70 -3.47
C ALA A 170 -14.63 -9.98 -4.08
N GLN A 171 -13.94 -11.12 -4.01
CA GLN A 171 -14.39 -12.38 -4.59
C GLN A 171 -14.93 -13.31 -3.48
N PRO A 172 -16.21 -13.73 -3.53
CA PRO A 172 -16.83 -14.49 -2.45
C PRO A 172 -16.25 -15.89 -2.17
N PHE A 173 -15.40 -16.43 -3.06
CA PHE A 173 -14.87 -17.80 -2.99
C PHE A 173 -13.38 -17.91 -3.34
N SER A 174 -12.62 -16.81 -3.23
CA SER A 174 -11.17 -16.89 -3.47
C SER A 174 -10.50 -17.65 -2.30
N GLU A 175 -9.70 -18.66 -2.64
CA GLU A 175 -8.84 -19.40 -1.70
C GLU A 175 -7.40 -18.83 -1.66
N ASP A 176 -7.12 -17.78 -2.45
CA ASP A 176 -5.77 -17.24 -2.62
C ASP A 176 -5.23 -16.58 -1.34
N VAL A 177 -6.12 -16.11 -0.47
CA VAL A 177 -5.77 -15.42 0.78
C VAL A 177 -6.62 -15.94 1.93
N PRO A 178 -6.03 -16.20 3.11
CA PRO A 178 -6.80 -16.55 4.30
C PRO A 178 -7.83 -15.47 4.66
N PRO A 179 -8.94 -15.83 5.33
CA PRO A 179 -9.95 -14.85 5.76
C PRO A 179 -9.33 -13.73 6.59
N LEU A 180 -9.71 -12.47 6.32
CA LEU A 180 -9.14 -11.28 6.98
C LEU A 180 -9.23 -11.30 8.51
N ALA A 181 -10.22 -11.99 9.07
CA ALA A 181 -10.42 -12.13 10.52
C ALA A 181 -9.62 -13.29 11.14
N SER A 182 -8.82 -14.01 10.38
CA SER A 182 -8.07 -15.18 10.85
C SER A 182 -6.67 -14.81 11.33
N ASP A 183 -6.16 -15.58 12.31
CA ASP A 183 -4.78 -15.43 12.79
C ASP A 183 -3.75 -15.81 11.71
N ALA A 184 -4.14 -16.63 10.74
CA ALA A 184 -3.31 -16.93 9.57
C ALA A 184 -3.08 -15.69 8.70
N PHE A 185 -4.14 -14.91 8.45
CA PHE A 185 -4.02 -13.64 7.74
C PHE A 185 -3.15 -12.64 8.49
N HIS A 186 -3.34 -12.51 9.81
CA HIS A 186 -2.57 -11.56 10.61
C HIS A 186 -1.06 -11.86 10.59
N ARG A 187 -0.67 -13.12 10.70
CA ARG A 187 0.73 -13.55 10.55
C ARG A 187 1.29 -13.26 9.16
N LEU A 188 0.52 -13.55 8.11
CA LEU A 188 0.92 -13.25 6.73
C LEU A 188 1.08 -11.75 6.50
N TYR A 189 0.15 -10.94 7.03
CA TYR A 189 0.22 -9.48 6.97
C TYR A 189 1.48 -8.95 7.65
N GLN A 190 1.79 -9.40 8.87
CA GLN A 190 3.00 -9.00 9.59
C GLN A 190 4.26 -9.35 8.79
N GLN A 191 4.35 -10.56 8.25
CA GLN A 191 5.48 -10.98 7.41
C GLN A 191 5.67 -10.08 6.19
N GLN A 192 4.58 -9.78 5.46
CA GLN A 192 4.65 -8.91 4.28
C GLN A 192 4.96 -7.46 4.65
N LEU A 193 4.43 -6.98 5.77
CA LEU A 193 4.73 -5.65 6.28
C LEU A 193 6.20 -5.52 6.67
N ASP A 194 6.76 -6.51 7.36
CA ASP A 194 8.17 -6.50 7.74
C ASP A 194 9.09 -6.55 6.51
N LEU A 195 8.73 -7.33 5.47
CA LEU A 195 9.43 -7.32 4.18
C LEU A 195 9.37 -5.95 3.48
N TYR A 196 8.21 -5.29 3.52
CA TYR A 196 8.06 -3.94 2.98
C TYR A 196 8.92 -2.94 3.75
N LEU A 197 8.87 -2.94 5.08
CA LEU A 197 9.68 -2.06 5.93
C LEU A 197 11.19 -2.31 5.72
N ALA A 198 11.60 -3.56 5.48
CA ALA A 198 12.98 -3.94 5.18
C ALA A 198 13.46 -3.55 3.77
N THR A 199 12.57 -3.06 2.89
CA THR A 199 12.90 -2.76 1.49
C THR A 199 12.70 -1.26 1.17
N PRO A 200 13.69 -0.39 1.46
CA PRO A 200 13.51 1.07 1.41
C PRO A 200 13.14 1.65 0.04
N TRP A 201 13.64 1.06 -1.04
CA TRP A 201 13.40 1.58 -2.39
C TRP A 201 11.94 1.38 -2.86
N LEU A 202 11.17 0.50 -2.21
CA LEU A 202 9.74 0.32 -2.44
C LEU A 202 8.88 1.32 -1.67
N HIS A 203 9.46 2.08 -0.73
CA HIS A 203 8.70 2.96 0.14
C HIS A 203 8.08 4.11 -0.65
N CYS A 204 6.75 4.15 -0.71
CA CYS A 204 6.01 5.25 -1.28
C CYS A 204 4.68 5.46 -0.56
N LYS A 205 4.13 6.67 -0.67
CA LYS A 205 2.90 7.03 0.04
C LYS A 205 1.72 6.13 -0.33
N VAL A 206 1.60 5.79 -1.62
CA VAL A 206 0.55 4.93 -2.17
C VAL A 206 0.61 3.51 -1.60
N VAL A 207 1.77 2.85 -1.68
CA VAL A 207 1.93 1.46 -1.19
C VAL A 207 1.77 1.41 0.33
N SER A 208 2.36 2.35 1.05
CA SER A 208 2.14 2.46 2.50
C SER A 208 0.67 2.65 2.85
N GLN A 209 -0.08 3.39 2.02
CA GLN A 209 -1.51 3.60 2.24
C GLN A 209 -2.30 2.30 2.05
N TRP A 210 -1.95 1.49 1.04
CA TRP A 210 -2.58 0.19 0.83
C TRP A 210 -2.34 -0.78 2.01
N TYR A 211 -1.11 -0.83 2.52
CA TYR A 211 -0.80 -1.65 3.71
C TYR A 211 -1.55 -1.15 4.95
N ALA A 212 -1.68 0.17 5.12
CA ALA A 212 -2.38 0.75 6.25
C ALA A 212 -3.90 0.55 6.16
N THR A 213 -4.51 0.71 4.99
CA THR A 213 -5.94 0.44 4.79
C THR A 213 -6.27 -1.04 4.98
N LEU A 214 -5.37 -1.94 4.57
CA LEU A 214 -5.57 -3.37 4.73
C LEU A 214 -5.57 -3.81 6.20
N ALA A 215 -4.67 -3.27 7.03
CA ALA A 215 -4.71 -3.50 8.48
C ALA A 215 -6.01 -3.02 9.11
N LEU A 216 -6.48 -1.82 8.73
CA LEU A 216 -7.75 -1.27 9.20
C LEU A 216 -8.94 -2.15 8.79
N ASP A 217 -8.92 -2.69 7.57
CA ASP A 217 -9.95 -3.60 7.07
C ASP A 217 -9.95 -4.92 7.82
N ALA A 218 -8.78 -5.54 8.03
CA ALA A 218 -8.66 -6.77 8.80
C ALA A 218 -9.17 -6.59 10.24
N MET A 219 -8.77 -5.51 10.89
CA MET A 219 -9.23 -5.18 12.24
C MET A 219 -10.74 -4.92 12.30
N LEU A 220 -11.31 -4.25 11.30
CA LEU A 220 -12.74 -4.03 11.21
C LEU A 220 -13.53 -5.33 11.05
N VAL A 221 -13.06 -6.27 10.22
CA VAL A 221 -13.71 -7.58 10.07
C VAL A 221 -13.61 -8.37 11.38
N ARG A 222 -12.44 -8.39 12.03
CA ARG A 222 -12.25 -9.05 13.33
C ARG A 222 -13.20 -8.48 14.39
N LYS A 223 -13.29 -7.15 14.53
CA LYS A 223 -14.20 -6.51 15.50
C LYS A 223 -15.68 -6.75 15.19
N LYS A 224 -16.07 -6.85 13.92
CA LYS A 224 -17.44 -7.27 13.54
C LYS A 224 -17.73 -8.72 13.92
N ARG A 225 -16.76 -9.63 13.75
CA ARG A 225 -16.89 -11.03 14.16
C ARG A 225 -17.01 -11.15 15.68
N GLU A 226 -16.15 -10.47 16.42
CA GLU A 226 -16.22 -10.39 17.90
C GLU A 226 -17.57 -9.85 18.39
N ALA A 227 -18.16 -8.88 17.67
CA ALA A 227 -19.48 -8.34 18.00
C ALA A 227 -20.65 -9.28 17.65
N GLY A 228 -20.45 -10.25 16.75
CA GLY A 228 -21.45 -11.24 16.34
C GLY A 228 -21.41 -12.54 17.13
N ASP A 229 -20.34 -12.79 17.88
CA ASP A 229 -20.13 -14.02 18.63
C ASP A 229 -20.57 -13.86 20.10
N ASP A 230 -21.86 -14.12 20.35
CA ASP A 230 -22.45 -14.03 21.68
C ASP A 230 -21.79 -15.00 22.69
N ALA A 231 -21.28 -16.14 22.23
CA ALA A 231 -20.61 -17.13 23.08
C ALA A 231 -19.25 -16.60 23.56
N TRP A 232 -18.48 -15.99 22.65
CA TRP A 232 -17.24 -15.29 22.99
C TRP A 232 -17.52 -14.14 23.96
N ILE A 233 -18.47 -13.25 23.68
CA ILE A 233 -18.82 -12.12 24.56
C ILE A 233 -19.19 -12.62 25.96
N ALA A 234 -20.00 -13.68 26.02
CA ALA A 234 -20.39 -14.25 27.29
C ALA A 234 -19.17 -14.77 28.06
N SER A 235 -18.17 -15.36 27.38
CA SER A 235 -16.99 -15.98 27.99
C SER A 235 -16.08 -14.96 28.68
N THR A 236 -16.12 -13.71 28.24
CA THR A 236 -15.37 -12.59 28.78
C THR A 236 -15.84 -12.18 30.20
N PHE A 237 -17.03 -12.59 30.62
CA PHE A 237 -17.57 -12.27 31.94
C PHE A 237 -17.14 -13.31 33.00
N LYS A 238 -16.28 -12.91 33.94
CA LYS A 238 -15.79 -13.75 35.06
C LYS A 238 -16.87 -14.16 36.07
N ALA A 239 -17.94 -13.37 36.22
CA ALA A 239 -19.03 -13.63 37.18
C ALA A 239 -20.30 -14.06 36.44
N ARG A 240 -20.44 -15.37 36.21
CA ARG A 240 -21.63 -15.99 35.63
C ARG A 240 -22.50 -16.62 36.72
N TRP A 241 -23.82 -16.62 36.52
CA TRP A 241 -24.72 -17.39 37.39
C TRP A 241 -24.29 -18.87 37.37
N PRO A 242 -24.28 -19.56 38.52
CA PRO A 242 -23.90 -20.97 38.57
C PRO A 242 -24.95 -21.82 37.83
N SER A 243 -24.68 -22.08 36.55
CA SER A 243 -25.44 -22.99 35.70
C SER A 243 -24.52 -24.09 35.17
N LEU A 244 -25.10 -25.19 34.71
CA LEU A 244 -24.35 -26.37 34.29
C LEU A 244 -23.48 -26.09 33.05
N SER A 245 -23.84 -25.10 32.21
CA SER A 245 -23.00 -24.63 31.10
C SER A 245 -21.68 -23.96 31.52
N VAL A 246 -21.58 -23.47 32.76
CA VAL A 246 -20.32 -22.95 33.32
C VAL A 246 -19.36 -24.10 33.66
N TRP A 247 -19.91 -25.27 34.00
CA TRP A 247 -19.15 -26.45 34.41
C TRP A 247 -18.89 -27.41 33.24
N LEU A 248 -19.78 -27.48 32.27
CA LEU A 248 -19.64 -28.25 31.02
C LEU A 248 -19.98 -27.36 29.80
N PRO A 249 -18.99 -26.59 29.28
CA PRO A 249 -19.21 -25.64 28.19
C PRO A 249 -19.45 -26.29 26.81
N GLN A 250 -19.21 -27.59 26.66
CA GLN A 250 -19.32 -28.31 25.38
C GLN A 250 -20.74 -28.84 25.07
N LEU A 251 -21.66 -28.76 26.03
CA LEU A 251 -23.03 -29.25 25.87
C LEU A 251 -23.96 -28.05 25.61
N GLU A 252 -24.35 -27.85 24.35
CA GLU A 252 -25.26 -26.75 23.96
C GLU A 252 -26.60 -26.77 24.71
N MET A 253 -27.04 -27.95 25.17
CA MET A 253 -28.29 -28.14 25.94
C MET A 253 -28.08 -28.24 27.46
N ALA A 254 -26.86 -28.03 27.99
CA ALA A 254 -26.56 -28.19 29.42
C ALA A 254 -27.47 -27.35 30.32
N ASP A 255 -27.71 -26.10 29.94
CA ASP A 255 -28.57 -25.21 30.73
C ASP A 255 -30.04 -25.65 30.69
N GLN A 256 -30.52 -26.11 29.54
CA GLN A 256 -31.90 -26.60 29.41
C GLN A 256 -32.12 -27.86 30.27
N LEU A 257 -31.18 -28.81 30.25
CA LEU A 257 -31.23 -30.02 31.08
C LEU A 257 -31.14 -29.70 32.57
N TRP A 258 -30.26 -28.77 32.96
CA TRP A 258 -30.10 -28.34 34.34
C TRP A 258 -31.39 -27.75 34.92
N TYR A 259 -32.01 -26.82 34.19
CA TYR A 259 -33.25 -26.20 34.65
C TYR A 259 -34.44 -27.17 34.61
N LEU A 260 -34.49 -28.08 33.63
CA LEU A 260 -35.53 -29.11 33.57
C LEU A 260 -35.44 -30.07 34.76
N LEU A 261 -34.22 -30.48 35.15
CA LEU A 261 -33.99 -31.33 36.32
C LEU A 261 -34.36 -30.59 37.62
N LEU A 262 -33.98 -29.33 37.76
CA LEU A 262 -34.36 -28.51 38.93
C LEU A 262 -35.88 -28.34 39.03
N ILE A 263 -36.58 -28.12 37.92
CA ILE A 263 -38.05 -28.04 37.89
C ILE A 263 -38.67 -29.39 38.28
N LEU A 264 -38.18 -30.50 37.74
CA LEU A 264 -38.67 -31.84 38.06
C LEU A 264 -38.51 -32.14 39.56
N VAL A 265 -37.34 -31.86 40.13
CA VAL A 265 -37.08 -32.05 41.56
C VAL A 265 -37.97 -31.14 42.41
N ALA A 266 -38.19 -29.89 41.99
CA ALA A 266 -39.09 -28.97 42.67
C ALA A 266 -40.54 -29.50 42.68
N VAL A 267 -41.04 -30.01 41.54
CA VAL A 267 -42.38 -30.59 41.40
C VAL A 267 -42.53 -31.83 42.29
N VAL A 268 -41.57 -32.76 42.25
CA VAL A 268 -41.58 -33.97 43.11
C VAL A 268 -41.54 -33.61 44.60
N ALA A 269 -40.74 -32.62 45.00
CA ALA A 269 -40.70 -32.16 46.37
C ALA A 269 -42.02 -31.51 46.83
N LEU A 270 -42.74 -30.86 45.92
CA LEU A 270 -44.03 -30.23 46.17
C LEU A 270 -45.14 -31.28 46.37
N PHE A 271 -45.16 -32.33 45.52
CA PHE A 271 -46.09 -33.46 45.68
C PHE A 271 -45.78 -34.33 46.90
N GLY A 272 -44.51 -34.43 47.31
CA GLY A 272 -44.09 -35.14 48.51
C GLY A 272 -44.18 -34.35 49.81
N GLU A 273 -44.81 -33.17 49.81
CA GLU A 273 -44.94 -32.24 50.95
C GLU A 273 -43.61 -31.85 51.63
N ARG A 274 -42.49 -31.95 50.91
CA ARG A 274 -41.15 -31.57 51.40
C ARG A 274 -40.92 -30.08 51.19
N TRP A 275 -41.70 -29.25 51.88
CA TRP A 275 -41.69 -27.79 51.75
C TRP A 275 -40.31 -27.16 51.96
N LEU A 276 -39.49 -27.72 52.86
CA LEU A 276 -38.11 -27.28 53.11
C LEU A 276 -37.19 -27.38 51.90
N LEU A 277 -37.46 -28.30 50.96
CA LEU A 277 -36.73 -28.43 49.70
C LEU A 277 -37.39 -27.64 48.57
N ALA A 278 -38.71 -27.66 48.49
CA ALA A 278 -39.46 -27.00 47.41
C ALA A 278 -39.30 -25.46 47.42
N LEU A 279 -39.43 -24.82 48.58
CA LEU A 279 -39.31 -23.36 48.71
C LEU A 279 -37.96 -22.79 48.23
N PRO A 280 -36.80 -23.29 48.68
CA PRO A 280 -35.51 -22.79 48.22
C PRO A 280 -35.26 -23.08 46.73
N LEU A 281 -35.75 -24.21 46.20
CA LEU A 281 -35.67 -24.52 44.76
C LEU A 281 -36.47 -23.54 43.91
N ILE A 282 -37.70 -23.21 44.31
CA ILE A 282 -38.53 -22.21 43.64
C ILE A 282 -37.89 -20.82 43.72
N LEU A 283 -37.35 -20.45 44.88
CA LEU A 283 -36.63 -19.18 45.05
C LEU A 283 -35.38 -19.13 44.16
N TRP A 284 -34.61 -20.22 44.10
CA TRP A 284 -33.44 -20.35 43.22
C TRP A 284 -33.81 -20.23 41.75
N LEU A 285 -34.87 -20.89 41.30
CA LEU A 285 -35.38 -20.80 39.93
C LEU A 285 -35.78 -19.35 39.58
N ASN A 286 -36.51 -18.66 40.46
CA ASN A 286 -36.88 -17.26 40.25
C ASN A 286 -35.66 -16.32 40.21
N LEU A 287 -34.68 -16.51 41.10
CA LEU A 287 -33.43 -15.76 41.08
C LEU A 287 -32.63 -16.03 39.80
N SER A 288 -32.64 -17.27 39.30
CA SER A 288 -31.93 -17.66 38.09
C SER A 288 -32.50 -16.98 36.83
N VAL A 289 -33.83 -16.84 36.73
CA VAL A 289 -34.48 -16.08 35.63
C VAL A 289 -34.05 -14.61 35.67
N GLY A 290 -34.02 -14.02 36.87
CA GLY A 290 -33.54 -12.65 37.06
C GLY A 290 -32.06 -12.48 36.69
N ALA A 291 -31.22 -13.44 37.07
CA ALA A 291 -29.80 -13.45 36.76
C ALA A 291 -29.53 -13.60 35.25
N HIS A 292 -30.24 -14.50 34.56
CA HIS A 292 -30.16 -14.66 33.11
C HIS A 292 -30.58 -13.41 32.36
N ARG A 293 -31.66 -12.74 32.79
CA ARG A 293 -32.07 -11.44 32.20
C ARG A 293 -31.00 -10.37 32.40
N ARG A 294 -30.34 -10.33 33.57
CA ARG A 294 -29.22 -9.41 33.82
C ARG A 294 -27.99 -9.75 32.97
N GLN A 295 -27.66 -11.03 32.80
CA GLN A 295 -26.57 -11.48 31.95
C GLN A 295 -26.84 -11.15 30.48
N ARG A 296 -28.03 -11.44 29.95
CA ARG A 296 -28.43 -11.05 28.60
C ARG A 296 -28.31 -9.55 28.38
N ARG A 297 -28.82 -8.73 29.30
CA ARG A 297 -28.65 -7.26 29.25
C ARG A 297 -27.18 -6.82 29.27
N ARG A 298 -26.30 -7.54 29.98
CA ARG A 298 -24.85 -7.25 29.99
C ARG A 298 -24.20 -7.64 28.66
N VAL A 299 -24.57 -8.79 28.09
CA VAL A 299 -24.12 -9.24 26.77
C VAL A 299 -24.59 -8.27 25.69
N GLU A 300 -25.87 -7.88 25.68
CA GLU A 300 -26.44 -6.88 24.78
C GLU A 300 -25.70 -5.54 24.89
N ARG A 301 -25.52 -5.00 26.09
CA ARG A 301 -24.74 -3.77 26.29
C ARG A 301 -23.32 -3.89 25.75
N ARG A 302 -22.65 -5.03 25.99
CA ARG A 302 -21.30 -5.24 25.51
C ARG A 302 -21.24 -5.39 24.00
N ARG A 303 -22.25 -6.03 23.40
CA ARG A 303 -22.43 -6.10 21.95
C ARG A 303 -22.62 -4.69 21.36
N ASP A 304 -23.47 -3.86 21.96
CA ASP A 304 -23.69 -2.48 21.52
C ASP A 304 -22.39 -1.66 21.60
N GLU A 305 -21.61 -1.81 22.67
CA GLU A 305 -20.28 -1.19 22.80
C GLU A 305 -19.32 -1.65 21.69
N LEU A 306 -19.26 -2.95 21.39
CA LEU A 306 -18.41 -3.50 20.34
C LEU A 306 -18.85 -3.04 18.94
N VAL A 307 -20.17 -3.00 18.68
CA VAL A 307 -20.73 -2.47 17.43
C VAL A 307 -20.41 -0.99 17.28
N ALA A 308 -20.55 -0.18 18.34
CA ALA A 308 -20.18 1.23 18.31
C ALA A 308 -18.68 1.44 18.03
N ARG A 309 -17.81 0.60 18.61
CA ARG A 309 -16.37 0.58 18.31
C ARG A 309 -16.09 0.20 16.85
N ALA A 310 -16.75 -0.83 16.32
CA ALA A 310 -16.60 -1.21 14.91
C ALA A 310 -17.09 -0.10 13.96
N GLN A 311 -18.17 0.61 14.31
CA GLN A 311 -18.68 1.74 13.52
C GLN A 311 -17.74 2.95 13.55
N THR A 312 -17.15 3.26 14.71
CA THR A 312 -16.15 4.35 14.83
C THR A 312 -14.89 4.00 14.04
N LEU A 313 -14.39 2.77 14.15
CA LEU A 313 -13.27 2.29 13.35
C LEU A 313 -13.58 2.36 11.84
N LYS A 314 -14.80 1.98 11.42
CA LYS A 314 -15.24 2.13 10.02
C LYS A 314 -15.14 3.58 9.54
N LYS A 315 -15.64 4.53 10.34
CA LYS A 315 -15.58 5.97 10.00
C LYS A 315 -14.15 6.46 9.88
N VAL A 316 -13.25 6.02 10.77
CA VAL A 316 -11.82 6.36 10.71
C VAL A 316 -11.18 5.77 9.45
N ARG A 317 -11.42 4.49 9.17
CA ARG A 317 -10.96 3.80 7.96
C ARG A 317 -11.42 4.50 6.69
N ASP A 318 -12.71 4.82 6.57
CA ASP A 318 -13.26 5.45 5.37
C ASP A 318 -12.69 6.86 5.16
N ARG A 319 -12.45 7.62 6.24
CA ARG A 319 -11.78 8.92 6.17
C ARG A 319 -10.32 8.83 5.75
N PHE A 320 -9.61 7.83 6.24
CA PHE A 320 -8.21 7.60 5.88
C PHE A 320 -8.08 7.11 4.42
N ALA A 321 -8.91 6.17 3.99
CA ALA A 321 -8.96 5.70 2.61
C ALA A 321 -9.29 6.84 1.62
N ALA A 322 -10.14 7.79 2.01
CA ALA A 322 -10.46 8.98 1.23
C ALA A 322 -9.36 10.08 1.28
N GLY A 323 -8.28 9.89 2.05
CA GLY A 323 -7.20 10.88 2.19
C GLY A 323 -7.58 12.11 3.05
N MET A 324 -8.68 12.06 3.79
CA MET A 324 -9.13 13.17 4.65
C MET A 324 -8.44 13.19 6.03
N SER A 325 -7.74 12.12 6.40
CA SER A 325 -7.01 12.01 7.67
C SER A 325 -5.52 11.82 7.41
N SER A 326 -4.68 12.56 8.15
CA SER A 326 -3.23 12.36 8.09
C SER A 326 -2.82 11.10 8.86
N PRO A 327 -1.68 10.48 8.51
CA PRO A 327 -1.15 9.30 9.21
C PRO A 327 -0.97 9.53 10.72
N ASP A 328 -0.51 10.72 11.13
CA ASP A 328 -0.34 11.06 12.55
C ASP A 328 -1.66 11.15 13.30
N LYS A 329 -2.69 11.74 12.67
CA LYS A 329 -4.04 11.82 13.24
C LYS A 329 -4.65 10.42 13.34
N LEU A 330 -4.41 9.56 12.36
CA LEU A 330 -4.82 8.16 12.41
C LEU A 330 -4.14 7.44 13.59
N ALA A 331 -2.82 7.58 13.75
CA ALA A 331 -2.10 6.95 14.86
C ALA A 331 -2.65 7.38 16.24
N GLN A 332 -2.93 8.67 16.41
CA GLN A 332 -3.55 9.18 17.64
C GLN A 332 -4.97 8.64 17.87
N GLN A 333 -5.80 8.62 16.82
CA GLN A 333 -7.16 8.08 16.90
C GLN A 333 -7.18 6.59 17.24
N LEU A 334 -6.26 5.81 16.67
CA LEU A 334 -6.17 4.38 16.93
C LEU A 334 -5.76 4.08 18.38
N ARG A 335 -4.80 4.84 18.94
CA ARG A 335 -4.41 4.72 20.36
C ARG A 335 -5.57 5.03 21.32
N GLN A 336 -6.48 5.93 20.92
CA GLN A 336 -7.67 6.25 21.72
C GLN A 336 -8.76 5.18 21.60
N LEU A 337 -8.90 4.55 20.42
CA LEU A 337 -9.91 3.54 20.14
C LEU A 337 -9.53 2.16 20.68
N ASP A 338 -8.23 1.85 20.75
CA ASP A 338 -7.70 0.57 21.22
C ASP A 338 -6.54 0.79 22.22
N PRO A 339 -6.83 1.21 23.46
CA PRO A 339 -5.80 1.52 24.45
C PRO A 339 -5.03 0.29 24.97
N GLY A 340 -5.41 -0.92 24.55
CA GLY A 340 -4.75 -2.17 24.91
C GLY A 340 -3.72 -2.68 23.90
N ASP A 341 -3.53 -1.97 22.77
CA ASP A 341 -2.68 -2.41 21.64
C ASP A 341 -2.98 -3.84 21.14
N GLU A 342 -4.22 -4.33 21.29
CA GLU A 342 -4.58 -5.71 20.93
C GLU A 342 -4.66 -5.92 19.40
N GLY A 343 -4.80 -4.83 18.64
CA GLY A 343 -5.07 -4.86 17.21
C GLY A 343 -3.98 -4.34 16.27
N PHE A 344 -3.05 -3.50 16.75
CA PHE A 344 -2.07 -2.83 15.88
C PHE A 344 -0.66 -2.92 16.46
N ASP A 345 0.23 -3.60 15.73
CA ASP A 345 1.61 -3.80 16.16
C ASP A 345 2.51 -2.57 15.96
N ALA A 346 3.69 -2.60 16.58
CA ALA A 346 4.73 -1.58 16.40
C ALA A 346 5.11 -1.37 14.92
N SER A 347 5.14 -2.44 14.10
CA SER A 347 5.41 -2.36 12.66
C SER A 347 4.36 -1.50 11.91
N PHE A 348 3.09 -1.55 12.33
CA PHE A 348 2.04 -0.71 11.74
C PHE A 348 2.25 0.78 12.08
N TYR A 349 2.68 1.10 13.30
CA TYR A 349 3.03 2.48 13.65
C TYR A 349 4.31 2.96 12.94
N ALA A 350 5.27 2.06 12.68
CA ALA A 350 6.43 2.36 11.85
C ALA A 350 6.02 2.69 10.40
N LEU A 351 5.07 1.93 9.83
CA LEU A 351 4.48 2.21 8.52
C LEU A 351 3.85 3.60 8.44
N LEU A 352 3.08 4.00 9.45
CA LEU A 352 2.44 5.32 9.47
C LEU A 352 3.46 6.47 9.51
N ARG A 353 4.61 6.28 10.16
CA ARG A 353 5.72 7.25 10.17
C ARG A 353 6.41 7.39 8.82
N LEU A 354 6.43 6.34 8.01
CA LEU A 354 6.95 6.43 6.63
C LEU A 354 6.10 7.33 5.74
N GLN A 355 4.83 7.57 6.10
CA GLN A 355 3.93 8.45 5.34
C GLN A 355 3.91 9.91 5.81
N SER A 356 4.42 10.19 7.03
CA SER A 356 4.49 11.56 7.57
C SER A 356 5.63 12.39 6.99
N HIS A 357 6.60 11.73 6.36
CA HIS A 357 7.69 12.33 5.59
C HIS A 357 7.35 12.30 4.09
#